data_AF-A0A4U3A2H4-F1
#
_entry.id   AF-A0A4U3A2H4-F1
#
_cell.length_a   1.000
_cell.length_b   1.000
_cell.length_c   1.000
_cell.angle_alpha   90.00
_cell.angle_beta   90.00
_cell.angle_gamma   90.00
#
_symmetry.space_group_name_H-M   'P 1'
#
loop_
_entity.id
_entity.type
_entity.pdbx_description
1 polymer ?
#
loop_
_entity_poly.entity_id
_entity_poly.type
_entity_poly.pdbx_seq_one_letter_code
_entity_poly.pdbx_strand_id
1 'polypeptide(L)'
;MNYEDFKEVIHGRRSVRKFTEQEVSTSDIKEIIDCARYAPSDTNSQTWEFLVIMNREKIKEIEQMTWDALHKLAAKAAENGEEKAGKLLTRSFGPYA
;
A
#
# COMPACT_ATOMS: atom_id res chain seq x y z
N MET A 1 -6.59 27.25 -5.55
CA MET A 1 -7.25 26.35 -4.58
C MET A 1 -7.59 27.17 -3.36
N ASN A 2 -8.86 27.22 -2.97
CA ASN A 2 -9.25 27.88 -1.72
C ASN A 2 -9.07 26.91 -0.54
N TYR A 3 -9.27 27.39 0.69
CA TYR A 3 -9.09 26.58 1.90
C TYR A 3 -10.05 25.38 1.97
N GLU A 4 -11.29 25.55 1.53
CA GLU A 4 -12.29 24.48 1.59
C GLU A 4 -11.95 23.35 0.60
N ASP A 5 -11.52 23.68 -0.62
CA ASP A 5 -11.05 22.69 -1.60
C ASP A 5 -9.93 21.80 -1.01
N PHE A 6 -8.96 22.41 -0.35
CA PHE A 6 -7.84 21.68 0.27
C PHE A 6 -8.31 20.79 1.43
N LYS A 7 -9.19 21.32 2.28
CA LYS A 7 -9.75 20.61 3.42
C LYS A 7 -10.55 19.39 2.97
N GLU A 8 -11.31 19.49 1.88
CA GLU A 8 -12.03 18.37 1.28
C GLU A 8 -11.07 17.26 0.81
N VAL A 9 -9.96 17.59 0.16
CA VAL A 9 -8.95 16.59 -0.26
C VAL A 9 -8.39 15.84 0.95
N ILE A 10 -7.98 16.57 2.00
CA ILE A 10 -7.39 15.97 3.20
C ILE A 10 -8.41 15.10 3.94
N HIS A 11 -9.62 15.61 4.17
CA HIS A 11 -10.68 14.88 4.87
C HIS A 11 -11.35 13.81 4.01
N GLY A 12 -11.23 13.88 2.69
CA GLY A 12 -11.80 12.92 1.74
C GLY A 12 -10.92 11.70 1.51
N ARG A 13 -9.60 11.80 1.71
CA ARG A 13 -8.66 10.69 1.52
C ARG A 13 -9.01 9.49 2.40
N ARG A 14 -9.15 8.30 1.79
CA ARG A 14 -9.41 7.03 2.49
C ARG A 14 -8.38 5.98 2.10
N SER A 15 -8.15 5.03 3.01
CA SER A 15 -7.46 3.79 2.66
C SER A 15 -8.48 2.85 2.01
N VAL A 16 -8.51 2.85 0.67
CA VAL A 16 -9.39 1.99 -0.13
C VAL A 16 -8.86 0.56 -0.09
N ARG A 17 -9.76 -0.41 0.08
CA ARG A 17 -9.44 -1.83 0.31
C ARG A 17 -10.14 -2.79 -0.67
N LYS A 18 -10.86 -2.24 -1.64
CA LYS A 18 -11.51 -2.96 -2.73
C LYS A 18 -11.45 -2.06 -3.96
N PHE A 19 -10.67 -2.46 -4.94
CA PHE A 19 -10.50 -1.74 -6.19
C PHE A 19 -11.33 -2.41 -7.29
N THR A 20 -11.61 -1.65 -8.34
CA THR A 20 -12.20 -2.22 -9.56
C THR A 20 -11.10 -2.86 -10.40
N GLU A 21 -11.50 -3.68 -11.38
CA GLU A 21 -10.58 -4.24 -12.38
C GLU A 21 -10.16 -3.22 -13.44
N GLN A 22 -10.56 -1.95 -13.31
CA GLN A 22 -10.21 -0.91 -14.27
C GLN A 22 -8.73 -0.54 -14.13
N GLU A 23 -8.03 -0.51 -15.24
CA GLU A 23 -6.63 -0.06 -15.26
C GLU A 23 -6.53 1.45 -15.08
N VAL A 24 -5.52 1.87 -14.33
CA VAL A 24 -5.16 3.28 -14.18
C VAL A 24 -4.39 3.72 -15.42
N SER A 25 -4.71 4.89 -15.95
CA SER A 25 -4.03 5.39 -17.14
C SER A 25 -2.56 5.70 -16.85
N THR A 26 -1.68 5.48 -17.83
CA THR A 26 -0.26 5.81 -17.69
C THR A 26 -0.02 7.30 -17.46
N SER A 27 -0.91 8.17 -17.97
CA SER A 27 -0.84 9.62 -17.71
C SER A 27 -1.10 9.93 -16.24
N ASP A 28 -2.11 9.32 -15.62
CA ASP A 28 -2.43 9.56 -14.21
C ASP A 28 -1.29 9.05 -13.32
N ILE A 29 -0.72 7.88 -13.63
CA ILE A 29 0.43 7.34 -12.90
C ILE A 29 1.63 8.30 -12.96
N LYS A 30 1.92 8.84 -14.15
CA LYS A 30 3.02 9.80 -14.34
C LYS A 30 2.78 11.09 -13.55
N GLU A 31 1.56 11.62 -13.57
CA GLU A 31 1.19 12.82 -12.82
C GLU A 31 1.35 12.62 -11.30
N ILE A 32 0.90 11.46 -10.79
CA ILE A 32 1.06 11.12 -9.37
C ILE A 32 2.54 11.02 -8.98
N ILE A 33 3.37 10.41 -9.83
CA ILE A 33 4.82 10.30 -9.57
C ILE A 33 5.51 11.66 -9.67
N ASP A 34 5.12 12.52 -10.62
CA ASP A 34 5.64 13.89 -10.70
C ASP A 34 5.30 14.68 -9.43
N CYS A 35 4.07 14.55 -8.91
CA CYS A 35 3.72 15.11 -7.61
C CYS A 35 4.57 14.53 -6.48
N ALA A 36 4.76 13.21 -6.44
CA ALA A 36 5.48 12.52 -5.38
C ALA A 36 6.96 12.93 -5.29
N ARG A 37 7.63 13.14 -6.42
CA ARG A 37 9.06 13.54 -6.43
C ARG A 37 9.32 14.95 -5.88
N TYR A 38 8.30 15.79 -5.75
CA TYR A 38 8.41 17.09 -5.08
C TYR A 38 8.36 17.00 -3.54
N ALA A 39 8.19 15.80 -2.97
CA ALA A 39 8.28 15.63 -1.53
C ALA A 39 9.64 16.11 -1.00
N PRO A 40 9.70 16.87 0.11
CA PRO A 40 10.97 17.27 0.70
C PRO A 40 11.69 16.05 1.29
N SER A 41 13.02 16.02 1.14
CA SER A 41 13.91 15.02 1.75
C SER A 41 15.03 15.70 2.53
N ASP A 42 15.61 14.97 3.47
CA ASP A 42 16.82 15.42 4.17
C ASP A 42 17.91 15.78 3.16
N THR A 43 18.44 16.99 3.25
CA THR A 43 19.42 17.56 2.31
C THR A 43 19.04 17.48 0.82
N ASN A 44 17.74 17.35 0.50
CA ASN A 44 17.22 17.08 -0.84
C ASN A 44 17.79 15.80 -1.49
N SER A 45 18.14 14.81 -0.67
CA SER A 45 18.77 13.56 -1.09
C SER A 45 17.89 12.69 -1.98
N GLN A 46 16.56 12.86 -1.93
CA GLN A 46 15.58 12.15 -2.76
C GLN A 46 15.82 10.63 -2.78
N THR A 47 16.04 10.04 -1.60
CA THR A 47 16.41 8.62 -1.42
C THR A 47 15.21 7.68 -1.60
N TRP A 48 14.47 7.87 -2.69
CA TRP A 48 13.32 7.06 -3.06
C TRP A 48 13.39 6.71 -4.55
N GLU A 49 12.96 5.50 -4.86
CA GLU A 49 12.72 5.05 -6.22
C GLU A 49 11.24 4.65 -6.33
N PHE A 50 10.62 5.01 -7.45
CA PHE A 50 9.23 4.66 -7.73
C PHE A 50 9.20 3.54 -8.79
N LEU A 51 8.86 2.33 -8.35
CA LEU A 51 8.66 1.18 -9.23
C LEU A 51 7.19 1.03 -9.56
N VAL A 52 6.83 1.17 -10.84
CA VAL A 52 5.46 1.01 -11.32
C VAL A 52 5.26 -0.43 -11.78
N ILE A 53 4.40 -1.17 -11.10
CA ILE A 53 4.05 -2.55 -11.45
C ILE A 53 2.61 -2.56 -11.98
N MET A 54 2.46 -2.70 -13.29
CA MET A 54 1.13 -2.79 -13.95
C MET A 54 0.79 -4.22 -14.39
N ASN A 55 1.77 -5.13 -14.39
CA ASN A 55 1.54 -6.53 -14.74
C ASN A 55 0.74 -7.21 -13.61
N ARG A 56 -0.48 -7.64 -13.94
CA ARG A 56 -1.42 -8.24 -12.98
C ARG A 56 -0.92 -9.56 -12.39
N GLU A 57 -0.22 -10.38 -13.17
CA GLU A 57 0.35 -11.64 -12.68
C GLU A 57 1.44 -11.35 -11.64
N LYS A 58 2.31 -10.37 -11.91
CA LYS A 58 3.34 -9.93 -10.96
C LYS A 58 2.73 -9.38 -9.68
N ILE A 59 1.65 -8.61 -9.77
CA ILE A 59 0.92 -8.11 -8.59
C ILE A 59 0.39 -9.29 -7.76
N LYS A 60 -0.24 -10.29 -8.38
CA LYS A 60 -0.73 -11.50 -7.69
C LYS A 60 0.39 -12.31 -7.04
N GLU A 61 1.54 -12.40 -7.68
CA GLU A 61 2.71 -13.04 -7.07
C GLU A 61 3.16 -12.30 -5.81
N ILE A 62 3.21 -10.96 -5.83
CA ILE A 62 3.58 -10.13 -4.67
C ILE A 62 2.56 -10.27 -3.54
N GLU A 63 1.27 -10.28 -3.88
CA GLU A 63 0.16 -10.57 -2.95
C GLU A 63 0.39 -11.92 -2.26
N GLN A 64 0.60 -12.99 -3.03
CA GLN A 64 0.79 -14.33 -2.47
C GLN A 64 2.03 -14.40 -1.57
N MET A 65 3.16 -13.80 -1.98
CA MET A 65 4.37 -13.75 -1.13
C MET A 65 4.10 -13.04 0.20
N THR A 66 3.34 -11.94 0.16
CA THR A 66 2.96 -11.18 1.35
C THR A 66 2.08 -12.03 2.27
N TRP A 67 1.13 -12.77 1.69
CA TRP A 67 0.24 -13.65 2.43
C TRP A 67 0.96 -14.81 3.11
N ASP A 68 1.91 -15.43 2.41
CA ASP A 68 2.75 -16.49 2.96
C ASP A 68 3.63 -15.98 4.11
N ALA A 69 4.19 -14.77 3.98
CA ALA A 69 5.00 -14.14 5.02
C ALA A 69 4.17 -13.83 6.28
N LEU A 70 2.96 -13.29 6.11
CA LEU A 70 2.05 -13.02 7.22
C LEU A 70 1.66 -14.30 7.97
N HIS A 71 1.41 -15.40 7.25
CA HIS A 71 1.12 -16.69 7.86
C HIS A 71 2.31 -17.27 8.63
N LYS A 72 3.52 -17.15 8.08
CA LYS A 72 4.74 -17.56 8.79
C LYS A 72 4.90 -16.79 10.10
N LEU A 73 4.66 -15.47 10.08
CA LEU A 73 4.71 -14.64 11.29
C LEU A 73 3.62 -15.03 12.30
N ALA A 74 2.40 -15.30 11.84
CA ALA A 74 1.31 -15.72 12.71
C ALA A 74 1.53 -17.10 13.34
N ALA A 75 2.10 -18.05 12.59
CA ALA A 75 2.49 -19.36 13.11
C ALA A 75 3.56 -19.22 14.21
N LYS A 76 4.59 -18.40 13.95
CA LYS A 76 5.63 -18.10 14.96
C LYS A 76 5.05 -17.43 16.21
N ALA A 77 4.08 -16.54 16.06
CA ALA A 77 3.41 -15.93 17.20
C ALA A 77 2.65 -16.97 18.03
N ALA A 78 1.99 -17.94 17.38
CA ALA A 78 1.31 -19.04 18.06
C ALA A 78 2.29 -19.93 18.85
N GLU A 79 3.45 -20.26 18.27
CA GLU A 79 4.52 -21.01 18.95
C GLU A 79 5.01 -20.29 20.22
N ASN A 80 5.02 -18.95 20.22
CA ASN A 80 5.41 -18.12 21.36
C ASN A 80 4.28 -17.89 22.39
N GLY A 81 3.11 -18.53 22.22
CA GLY A 81 1.95 -18.32 23.09
C GLY A 81 1.12 -17.06 22.78
N GLU A 82 1.39 -16.37 21.67
CA GLU A 82 0.73 -15.13 21.24
C GLU A 82 -0.34 -15.39 20.15
N GLU A 83 -1.07 -16.50 20.26
CA GLU A 83 -1.99 -16.97 19.22
C GLU A 83 -3.04 -15.91 18.80
N LYS A 84 -3.55 -15.13 19.76
CA LYS A 84 -4.51 -14.05 19.50
C LYS A 84 -3.90 -12.94 18.62
N ALA A 85 -2.64 -12.59 18.84
CA ALA A 85 -1.94 -11.60 18.04
C ALA A 85 -1.70 -12.12 16.62
N GLY A 86 -1.28 -13.38 16.48
CA GLY A 86 -1.12 -14.04 15.18
C GLY A 86 -2.42 -14.04 14.36
N LYS A 87 -3.56 -14.40 14.98
CA LYS A 87 -4.88 -14.35 14.32
C LYS A 87 -5.31 -12.93 13.94
N LEU A 88 -5.02 -11.94 14.78
CA LEU A 88 -5.33 -10.54 14.48
C LEU A 88 -4.50 -10.02 13.29
N LEU A 89 -3.23 -10.42 13.19
CA LEU A 89 -2.35 -10.05 12.10
C LEU A 89 -2.92 -10.53 10.75
N THR A 90 -3.19 -11.83 10.62
CA THR A 90 -3.73 -12.39 9.36
C THR A 90 -5.12 -11.86 9.04
N ARG A 91 -5.98 -11.62 10.04
CA ARG A 91 -7.31 -11.04 9.80
C ARG A 91 -7.25 -9.59 9.33
N SER A 92 -6.32 -8.80 9.88
CA SER A 92 -6.27 -7.35 9.64
C SER A 92 -5.62 -7.00 8.31
N PHE A 93 -4.62 -7.78 7.90
CA PHE A 93 -3.82 -7.52 6.70
C PHE A 93 -4.09 -8.52 5.57
N GLY A 94 -4.60 -9.71 5.88
CA GLY A 94 -4.78 -10.79 4.92
C GLY A 94 -5.74 -10.60 3.77
N PRO A 95 -6.98 -10.14 3.98
CA PRO A 95 -7.95 -9.98 2.90
C PRO A 95 -7.65 -8.79 1.97
N TYR A 96 -6.52 -8.10 2.18
CA TYR A 96 -6.11 -6.89 1.46
C TYR A 96 -4.66 -6.92 0.98
N ALA A 97 -3.90 -7.95 1.37
CA ALA A 97 -2.52 -8.17 0.95
C ALA A 97 -2.53 -8.86 -0.41
#